data_AF-A0A7R9T758-F1
#
_entry.id   AF-A0A7R9T758-F1
#
_cell.length_a   1.000
_cell.length_b   1.000
_cell.length_c   1.000
_cell.angle_alpha   90.00
_cell.angle_beta   90.00
_cell.angle_gamma   90.00
#
_symmetry.space_group_name_H-M   'P 1'
#
loop_
_entity.id
_entity.type
_entity.pdbx_description
1 polymer ?
#
loop_
_entity_poly.entity_id
_entity_poly.type
_entity_poly.pdbx_seq_one_letter_code
_entity_poly.pdbx_strand_id
1 'polypeptide(L)'
;CAAIGRWLAASTRVDVLDLTDATFASDAGAGLLLDGLRAVAEAADEEEEEEEEEDGETEEPGRRVLRELILDGAKLGDAGAVALAGGGSARGGGLPVRCLSLIGCGIGAEGAIALARDLGAVNALNLRDNAIGDDGAKALAARASGKLKTVDVGSNGLGPVGAAAFVGLALGSTLESLSLFGNEEIGGIGELRPVLMGAIDMLRLPSSSEEPCASSMSAAFATLDLGGCGVTLGGLRTLCDCLSETPTLFPKLETLVLGGNPGCQDDEWEDVLERLRAGRVGLDAAWRAADAGENP
;
A
#
# COMPACT_ATOMS: atom_id res chain seq x y z
N CYS A 1 -12.83 23.01 4.50
CA CYS A 1 -12.67 22.17 5.70
C CYS A 1 -13.88 22.20 6.62
N ALA A 2 -14.09 23.20 7.50
CA ALA A 2 -15.22 23.18 8.46
C ALA A 2 -16.60 23.02 7.82
N ALA A 3 -16.85 23.70 6.70
CA ALA A 3 -18.11 23.57 5.95
C ALA A 3 -18.26 22.17 5.31
N ILE A 4 -17.16 21.60 4.80
CA ILE A 4 -17.13 20.24 4.25
C ILE A 4 -17.35 19.22 5.37
N GLY A 5 -16.68 19.36 6.51
CA GLY A 5 -16.87 18.46 7.65
C GLY A 5 -18.30 18.47 8.20
N ARG A 6 -18.94 19.65 8.27
CA ARG A 6 -20.37 19.76 8.61
C ARG A 6 -21.28 19.18 7.54
N TRP A 7 -20.94 19.37 6.26
CA TRP A 7 -21.69 18.80 5.16
C TRP A 7 -21.59 17.27 5.15
N LEU A 8 -20.40 16.71 5.37
CA LEU A 8 -20.16 15.29 5.54
C LEU A 8 -21.00 14.75 6.69
N ALA A 9 -20.89 15.33 7.90
CA ALA A 9 -21.67 14.90 9.06
C ALA A 9 -23.20 14.96 8.86
N ALA A 10 -23.69 15.81 7.95
CA ALA A 10 -25.11 15.93 7.62
C ALA A 10 -25.52 15.10 6.38
N SER A 11 -24.57 14.45 5.71
CA SER A 11 -24.82 13.68 4.49
C SER A 11 -25.12 12.23 4.82
N THR A 12 -26.09 11.65 4.12
CA THR A 12 -26.50 10.25 4.31
C THR A 12 -25.72 9.27 3.44
N ARG A 13 -25.06 9.75 2.37
CA ARG A 13 -24.22 8.91 1.51
C ARG A 13 -23.19 9.74 0.77
N VAL A 14 -21.91 9.49 1.05
CA VAL A 14 -20.79 10.03 0.27
C VAL A 14 -19.87 8.86 0.00
N ASP A 15 -19.93 8.25 -1.17
CA ASP A 15 -19.08 7.10 -1.48
C ASP A 15 -17.62 7.54 -1.73
N VAL A 16 -17.44 8.64 -2.46
CA VAL A 16 -16.16 9.23 -2.83
C VAL A 16 -16.14 10.70 -2.46
N LEU A 17 -15.10 11.14 -1.76
CA LEU A 17 -14.79 12.54 -1.52
C LEU A 17 -13.48 12.87 -2.23
N ASP A 18 -13.61 13.52 -3.39
CA ASP A 18 -12.47 14.00 -4.16
C ASP A 18 -12.25 15.48 -3.90
N LEU A 19 -11.08 15.78 -3.35
CA LEU A 19 -10.56 17.10 -3.04
C LEU A 19 -9.18 17.28 -3.67
N THR A 20 -8.98 16.73 -4.88
CA THR A 20 -7.77 16.92 -5.68
C THR A 20 -7.45 18.40 -5.86
N ASP A 21 -6.17 18.75 -5.71
CA ASP A 21 -5.60 20.09 -5.74
C ASP A 21 -6.21 21.06 -4.71
N ALA A 22 -6.96 20.56 -3.72
CA ALA A 22 -7.54 21.41 -2.69
C ALA A 22 -6.44 22.06 -1.85
N THR A 23 -6.55 23.39 -1.67
CA THR A 23 -5.64 24.12 -0.80
C THR A 23 -6.16 24.10 0.63
N PHE A 24 -5.42 23.48 1.55
CA PHE A 24 -5.67 23.60 2.98
C PHE A 24 -5.03 24.89 3.48
N ALA A 25 -5.84 25.82 3.99
CA ALA A 25 -5.35 27.12 4.48
C ALA A 25 -4.44 27.00 5.72
N SER A 26 -4.51 25.87 6.43
CA SER A 26 -3.65 25.49 7.55
C SER A 26 -3.87 24.02 7.92
N ASP A 27 -2.98 23.46 8.75
CA ASP A 27 -3.07 22.10 9.30
C ASP A 27 -4.40 21.87 10.06
N ALA A 28 -4.92 22.92 10.71
CA ALA A 28 -6.24 22.90 11.34
C ALA A 28 -7.36 22.57 10.35
N GLY A 29 -7.17 22.90 9.07
CA GLY A 29 -8.08 22.52 8.00
C GLY A 29 -8.14 21.01 7.76
N ALA A 30 -7.01 20.30 7.80
CA ALA A 30 -6.99 18.84 7.63
C ALA A 30 -7.63 18.14 8.84
N GLY A 31 -7.38 18.64 10.06
CA GLY A 31 -8.04 18.11 11.27
C GLY A 31 -9.57 18.28 11.23
N LEU A 32 -10.06 19.44 10.79
CA LEU A 32 -11.51 19.66 10.63
C LEU A 32 -12.15 18.78 9.55
N LEU A 33 -11.37 18.37 8.53
CA LEU A 33 -11.83 17.38 7.56
C LEU A 33 -11.97 16.03 8.25
N LEU A 34 -10.94 15.58 8.99
CA LEU A 34 -10.97 14.33 9.75
C LEU A 34 -12.15 14.25 10.72
N ASP A 35 -12.43 15.32 11.48
CA ASP A 35 -13.58 15.34 12.39
C ASP A 35 -14.90 15.10 11.65
N GLY A 36 -15.05 15.66 10.45
CA GLY A 36 -16.20 15.41 9.58
C GLY A 36 -16.26 13.99 9.04
N LEU A 37 -15.10 13.40 8.69
CA LEU A 37 -15.00 12.01 8.24
C LEU A 37 -15.42 11.04 9.34
N ARG A 38 -14.98 11.28 10.58
CA ARG A 38 -15.33 10.45 11.74
C ARG A 38 -16.81 10.57 12.10
N ALA A 39 -17.40 11.77 12.03
CA ALA A 39 -18.83 11.95 12.27
C ALA A 39 -19.70 11.17 11.28
N VAL A 40 -19.28 11.04 10.02
CA VAL A 40 -19.97 10.19 9.02
C VAL A 40 -19.88 8.72 9.41
N ALA A 41 -18.70 8.27 9.84
CA ALA A 41 -18.47 6.88 10.20
C ALA A 41 -19.20 6.47 11.48
N GLU A 42 -19.16 7.29 12.54
CA GLU A 42 -19.89 7.06 13.79
C GLU A 42 -21.40 6.92 13.54
N ALA A 43 -21.96 7.78 12.68
CA ALA A 43 -23.38 7.70 12.30
C ALA A 43 -23.73 6.47 11.44
N ALA A 44 -22.74 5.77 10.87
CA ALA A 44 -22.95 4.52 10.15
C ALA A 44 -22.94 3.30 11.09
N ASP A 45 -22.12 3.34 12.14
CA ASP A 45 -22.03 2.26 13.14
C ASP A 45 -23.26 2.25 14.06
N GLU A 46 -23.83 3.42 14.42
CA GLU A 46 -25.07 3.52 15.21
C GLU A 46 -26.30 2.93 14.48
N GLU A 47 -26.35 3.01 13.14
CA GLU A 47 -27.41 2.39 12.33
C GLU A 47 -27.26 0.85 12.29
N GLU A 48 -26.04 0.29 12.40
CA GLU A 48 -25.81 -1.17 12.46
C GLU A 48 -26.28 -1.80 13.79
N GLU A 49 -26.13 -1.10 14.93
CA GLU A 49 -26.59 -1.61 16.25
C GLU A 49 -28.14 -1.58 16.41
N GLU A 50 -28.84 -0.70 15.69
CA GLU A 50 -30.30 -0.62 15.72
C GLU A 50 -30.98 -1.65 14.79
N GLU A 51 -30.28 -2.15 13.77
CA GLU A 51 -30.80 -3.11 12.78
C GLU A 51 -30.61 -4.59 13.16
N GLU A 52 -29.84 -4.93 14.20
CA GLU A 52 -29.69 -6.32 14.69
C GLU A 52 -30.98 -6.93 15.31
N GLU A 53 -32.12 -6.23 15.30
CA GLU A 53 -33.43 -6.77 15.76
C GLU A 53 -34.47 -7.12 14.66
N GLU A 54 -34.22 -6.93 13.36
CA GLU A 54 -35.16 -7.36 12.30
C GLU A 54 -34.54 -8.24 11.21
N ASP A 55 -34.90 -9.53 11.22
CA ASP A 55 -34.66 -10.49 10.14
C ASP A 55 -35.27 -9.99 8.80
N GLY A 56 -34.45 -9.73 7.80
CA GLY A 56 -34.96 -9.57 6.43
C GLY A 56 -33.93 -9.06 5.43
N GLU A 57 -33.50 -9.94 4.52
CA GLU A 57 -32.76 -9.60 3.30
C GLU A 57 -33.50 -8.52 2.49
N THR A 58 -33.10 -7.26 2.68
CA THR A 58 -33.37 -6.18 1.73
C THR A 58 -32.10 -5.35 1.62
N GLU A 59 -31.50 -5.28 0.42
CA GLU A 59 -30.54 -4.23 0.12
C GLU A 59 -31.28 -2.88 0.19
N GLU A 60 -31.22 -2.21 1.34
CA GLU A 60 -31.87 -0.91 1.56
C GLU A 60 -30.86 0.26 1.51
N PRO A 61 -31.30 1.45 1.06
CA PRO A 61 -30.46 2.54 0.59
C PRO A 61 -30.20 3.58 1.70
N GLY A 62 -29.40 3.23 2.71
CA GLY A 62 -29.19 4.12 3.88
C GLY A 62 -27.76 4.35 4.34
N ARG A 63 -26.81 3.45 4.01
CA ARG A 63 -25.52 3.37 4.71
C ARG A 63 -24.63 4.62 4.56
N ARG A 64 -24.34 5.31 5.68
CA ARG A 64 -23.47 6.50 5.74
C ARG A 64 -21.98 6.19 5.67
N VAL A 65 -21.49 5.59 4.59
CA VAL A 65 -20.06 5.20 4.52
C VAL A 65 -19.31 6.03 3.50
N LEU A 66 -18.28 6.76 3.96
CA LEU A 66 -17.22 7.22 3.06
C LEU A 66 -16.26 6.07 2.77
N ARG A 67 -16.21 5.68 1.50
CA ARG A 67 -15.32 4.59 1.05
C ARG A 67 -13.99 5.15 0.59
N GLU A 68 -13.99 6.28 -0.09
CA GLU A 68 -12.80 6.78 -0.78
C GLU A 68 -12.56 8.27 -0.49
N LEU A 69 -11.32 8.58 -0.14
CA LEU A 69 -10.83 9.94 0.05
C LEU A 69 -9.66 10.19 -0.90
N ILE A 70 -9.84 11.14 -1.80
CA ILE A 70 -8.81 11.57 -2.76
C ILE A 70 -8.41 12.99 -2.41
N LEU A 71 -7.13 13.18 -2.11
CA LEU A 71 -6.53 14.45 -1.71
C LEU A 71 -5.29 14.75 -2.55
N ASP A 72 -5.21 14.19 -3.76
CA ASP A 72 -4.05 14.29 -4.63
C ASP A 72 -3.70 15.76 -4.89
N GLY A 73 -2.41 16.11 -4.86
CA GLY A 73 -1.93 17.48 -5.07
C GLY A 73 -2.27 18.47 -3.94
N ALA A 74 -2.92 18.06 -2.86
CA ALA A 74 -3.45 18.98 -1.84
C ALA A 74 -2.41 19.66 -0.92
N LYS A 75 -1.12 19.56 -1.22
CA LYS A 75 0.01 20.21 -0.49
C LYS A 75 -0.12 20.15 1.04
N LEU A 76 -0.54 19.00 1.56
CA LEU A 76 -0.77 18.80 3.00
C LEU A 76 0.51 18.93 3.82
N GLY A 77 1.64 18.44 3.29
CA GLY A 77 2.86 18.28 4.06
C GLY A 77 2.71 17.32 5.25
N ASP A 78 3.77 17.19 6.05
CA ASP A 78 3.76 16.35 7.25
C ASP A 78 2.72 16.80 8.28
N ALA A 79 2.59 18.11 8.50
CA ALA A 79 1.66 18.64 9.49
C ALA A 79 0.19 18.37 9.11
N GLY A 80 -0.16 18.48 7.82
CA GLY A 80 -1.47 18.10 7.32
C GLY A 80 -1.73 16.59 7.43
N ALA A 81 -0.74 15.75 7.13
CA ALA A 81 -0.84 14.30 7.31
C ALA A 81 -0.99 13.88 8.78
N VAL A 82 -0.27 14.53 9.70
CA VAL A 82 -0.42 14.34 11.16
C VAL A 82 -1.82 14.74 11.62
N ALA A 83 -2.34 15.86 11.12
CA ALA A 83 -3.69 16.30 11.44
C ALA A 83 -4.76 15.35 10.88
N LEU A 84 -4.53 14.78 9.69
CA LEU A 84 -5.39 13.76 9.09
C LEU A 84 -5.32 12.42 9.85
N ALA A 85 -4.19 12.11 10.47
CA ALA A 85 -3.99 10.94 11.34
C ALA A 85 -4.39 11.19 12.82
N GLY A 86 -5.31 12.13 13.05
CA GLY A 86 -5.89 12.38 14.38
C GLY A 86 -4.96 13.04 15.40
N GLY A 87 -3.75 13.48 15.02
CA GLY A 87 -2.89 14.33 15.84
C GLY A 87 -2.58 13.80 17.25
N GLY A 88 -2.65 12.48 17.49
CA GLY A 88 -2.47 11.89 18.82
C GLY A 88 -3.68 12.00 19.76
N SER A 89 -4.86 12.34 19.24
CA SER A 89 -6.10 12.40 20.03
C SER A 89 -6.56 11.01 20.46
N ALA A 90 -6.86 10.84 21.76
CA ALA A 90 -7.32 9.59 22.37
C ALA A 90 -8.70 9.11 21.89
N ARG A 91 -9.35 9.85 20.98
CA ARG A 91 -10.48 9.37 20.18
C ARG A 91 -9.93 8.37 19.17
N GLY A 92 -9.73 7.14 19.63
CA GLY A 92 -9.41 5.99 18.79
C GLY A 92 -10.47 5.80 17.70
N GLY A 93 -10.07 5.26 16.55
CA GLY A 93 -11.00 5.01 15.43
C GLY A 93 -10.33 4.91 14.06
N GLY A 94 -9.08 5.37 13.92
CA GLY A 94 -8.38 5.40 12.63
C GLY A 94 -9.03 6.35 11.62
N LEU A 95 -8.56 6.29 10.38
CA LEU A 95 -9.20 6.92 9.23
C LEU A 95 -10.32 6.01 8.74
N PRO A 96 -11.60 6.46 8.77
CA PRO A 96 -12.73 5.61 8.45
C PRO A 96 -12.99 5.55 6.94
N VAL A 97 -11.96 5.27 6.16
CA VAL A 97 -12.02 5.11 4.69
C VAL A 97 -11.45 3.76 4.29
N ARG A 98 -11.86 3.25 3.14
CA ARG A 98 -11.30 2.03 2.54
C ARG A 98 -10.18 2.37 1.56
N CYS A 99 -10.35 3.42 0.78
CA CYS A 99 -9.38 3.91 -0.19
C CYS A 99 -8.89 5.30 0.22
N LEU A 100 -7.57 5.49 0.25
CA LEU A 100 -6.93 6.77 0.56
C LEU A 100 -5.90 7.08 -0.52
N SER A 101 -6.12 8.16 -1.27
CA SER A 101 -5.17 8.70 -2.25
C SER A 101 -4.64 10.06 -1.80
N LEU A 102 -3.31 10.17 -1.73
CA LEU A 102 -2.56 11.31 -1.25
C LEU A 102 -1.37 11.61 -2.19
N ILE A 103 -1.55 11.44 -3.50
CA ILE A 103 -0.49 11.60 -4.50
C ILE A 103 0.04 13.04 -4.47
N GLY A 104 1.35 13.26 -4.49
CA GLY A 104 1.89 14.61 -4.67
C GLY A 104 1.57 15.59 -3.53
N CYS A 105 1.30 15.10 -2.32
CA CYS A 105 0.91 15.93 -1.18
C CYS A 105 2.09 16.57 -0.42
N GLY A 106 3.33 16.25 -0.79
CA GLY A 106 4.54 16.72 -0.11
C GLY A 106 4.73 16.10 1.28
N ILE A 107 4.20 14.89 1.49
CA ILE A 107 4.29 14.16 2.75
C ILE A 107 5.70 13.57 2.90
N GLY A 108 6.35 13.84 4.02
CA GLY A 108 7.64 13.28 4.40
C GLY A 108 7.51 12.08 5.33
N ALA A 109 8.64 11.66 5.90
CA ALA A 109 8.69 10.52 6.81
C ALA A 109 7.81 10.71 8.07
N GLU A 110 7.75 11.92 8.62
CA GLU A 110 6.98 12.20 9.84
C GLU A 110 5.47 12.04 9.60
N GLY A 111 4.96 12.58 8.49
CA GLY A 111 3.56 12.44 8.10
C GLY A 111 3.21 10.98 7.79
N ALA A 112 4.08 10.24 7.10
CA ALA A 112 3.89 8.81 6.85
C ALA A 112 3.83 7.98 8.15
N ILE A 113 4.71 8.26 9.12
CA ILE A 113 4.70 7.63 10.45
C ILE A 113 3.39 7.93 11.19
N ALA A 114 2.87 9.15 11.05
CA ALA A 114 1.59 9.50 11.65
C ALA A 114 0.44 8.75 11.00
N LEU A 115 0.34 8.79 9.65
CA LEU A 115 -0.68 8.07 8.88
C LEU A 115 -0.72 6.59 9.21
N ALA A 116 0.45 5.94 9.33
CA ALA A 116 0.56 4.51 9.66
C ALA A 116 -0.23 4.09 10.90
N ARG A 117 -0.49 4.99 11.86
CA ARG A 117 -1.25 4.69 13.08
C ARG A 117 -2.75 4.53 12.82
N ASP A 118 -3.26 5.13 11.77
CA ASP A 118 -4.70 5.29 11.52
C ASP A 118 -5.19 4.52 10.27
N LEU A 119 -4.33 3.73 9.60
CA LEU A 119 -4.69 2.94 8.42
C LEU A 119 -5.49 1.65 8.70
N GLY A 120 -5.96 1.42 9.94
CA GLY A 120 -6.55 0.14 10.34
C GLY A 120 -7.80 -0.30 9.57
N ALA A 121 -8.48 0.61 8.88
CA ALA A 121 -9.63 0.35 8.02
C ALA A 121 -9.35 0.44 6.52
N VAL A 122 -8.17 0.96 6.14
CA VAL A 122 -7.77 1.20 4.76
C VAL A 122 -7.36 -0.13 4.11
N ASN A 123 -7.83 -0.36 2.88
CA ASN A 123 -7.44 -1.50 2.05
C ASN A 123 -6.65 -1.07 0.79
N ALA A 124 -6.81 0.18 0.34
CA ALA A 124 -6.08 0.75 -0.78
C ALA A 124 -5.42 2.06 -0.38
N LEU A 125 -4.09 2.13 -0.48
CA LEU A 125 -3.30 3.29 -0.12
C LEU A 125 -2.45 3.73 -1.31
N ASN A 126 -2.63 4.98 -1.75
CA ASN A 126 -1.77 5.61 -2.74
C ASN A 126 -1.07 6.84 -2.13
N LEU A 127 0.25 6.75 -2.05
CA LEU A 127 1.15 7.80 -1.56
C LEU A 127 2.17 8.19 -2.63
N ARG A 128 1.92 7.92 -3.91
CA ARG A 128 2.85 8.22 -5.01
C ARG A 128 3.32 9.69 -5.01
N ASP A 129 4.54 9.94 -5.47
CA ASP A 129 5.10 11.30 -5.61
C ASP A 129 5.15 12.10 -4.29
N ASN A 130 5.56 11.43 -3.21
CA ASN A 130 5.83 12.05 -1.91
C ASN A 130 7.32 11.87 -1.53
N ALA A 131 7.69 12.05 -0.26
CA ALA A 131 9.08 11.94 0.21
C ALA A 131 9.16 11.16 1.53
N ILE A 132 8.43 10.04 1.63
CA ILE A 132 8.28 9.29 2.89
C ILE A 132 9.58 8.62 3.35
N GLY A 133 10.49 8.30 2.42
CA GLY A 133 11.76 7.62 2.70
C GLY A 133 11.63 6.27 3.41
N ASP A 134 12.77 5.71 3.81
CA ASP A 134 12.83 4.38 4.45
C ASP A 134 12.13 4.32 5.81
N ASP A 135 12.20 5.40 6.60
CA ASP A 135 11.60 5.40 7.94
C ASP A 135 10.07 5.50 7.89
N GLY A 136 9.52 6.28 6.95
CA GLY A 136 8.10 6.28 6.66
C GLY A 136 7.62 4.93 6.15
N ALA A 137 8.37 4.34 5.20
CA ALA A 137 8.07 3.01 4.65
C ALA A 137 8.01 1.92 5.72
N LYS A 138 9.00 1.85 6.63
CA LYS A 138 9.00 0.90 7.76
C LYS A 138 7.77 1.06 8.64
N ALA A 139 7.40 2.30 8.97
CA ALA A 139 6.26 2.57 9.83
C ALA A 139 4.94 2.14 9.18
N LEU A 140 4.75 2.48 7.91
CA LEU A 140 3.59 2.05 7.12
C LEU A 140 3.52 0.52 7.06
N ALA A 141 4.61 -0.15 6.65
CA ALA A 141 4.66 -1.60 6.53
C ALA A 141 4.37 -2.33 7.85
N ALA A 142 4.85 -1.81 8.98
CA ALA A 142 4.65 -2.43 10.29
C ALA A 142 3.20 -2.37 10.80
N ARG A 143 2.43 -1.35 10.38
CA ARG A 143 1.05 -1.10 10.88
C ARG A 143 -0.04 -1.43 9.86
N ALA A 144 0.33 -1.64 8.61
CA ALA A 144 -0.53 -2.05 7.50
C ALA A 144 -0.97 -3.52 7.52
N SER A 145 -0.46 -4.34 8.45
CA SER A 145 -0.47 -5.81 8.36
C SER A 145 -1.85 -6.51 8.44
N GLY A 146 -2.95 -5.79 8.63
CA GLY A 146 -4.28 -6.38 8.80
C GLY A 146 -5.22 -6.34 7.59
N LYS A 147 -5.20 -5.26 6.79
CA LYS A 147 -6.25 -5.00 5.77
C LYS A 147 -5.78 -4.41 4.44
N LEU A 148 -4.55 -3.91 4.34
CA LEU A 148 -4.06 -3.36 3.06
C LEU A 148 -3.95 -4.47 2.02
N LYS A 149 -4.63 -4.26 0.89
CA LYS A 149 -4.60 -5.09 -0.31
C LYS A 149 -3.78 -4.42 -1.40
N THR A 150 -3.86 -3.10 -1.55
CA THR A 150 -3.11 -2.39 -2.58
C THR A 150 -2.35 -1.23 -1.95
N VAL A 151 -1.06 -1.13 -2.30
CA VAL A 151 -0.17 -0.07 -1.85
C VAL A 151 0.63 0.45 -3.04
N ASP A 152 0.49 1.74 -3.34
CA ASP A 152 1.36 2.46 -4.27
C ASP A 152 2.18 3.49 -3.49
N VAL A 153 3.49 3.29 -3.46
CA VAL A 153 4.47 4.19 -2.84
C VAL A 153 5.54 4.56 -3.88
N GLY A 154 5.16 4.65 -5.15
CA GLY A 154 6.07 5.05 -6.21
C GLY A 154 6.64 6.46 -6.01
N SER A 155 7.89 6.70 -6.43
CA SER A 155 8.56 8.01 -6.42
C SER A 155 8.51 8.69 -5.05
N ASN A 156 9.02 8.00 -4.03
CA ASN A 156 8.93 8.40 -2.63
C ASN A 156 10.29 8.50 -1.92
N GLY A 157 11.38 8.35 -2.67
CA GLY A 157 12.75 8.35 -2.13
C GLY A 157 13.04 7.14 -1.24
N LEU A 158 12.45 5.96 -1.53
CA LEU A 158 12.78 4.73 -0.82
C LEU A 158 14.15 4.22 -1.25
N GLY A 159 14.94 3.82 -0.28
CA GLY A 159 16.12 2.99 -0.45
C GLY A 159 15.79 1.50 -0.27
N PRO A 160 16.82 0.64 -0.25
CA PRO A 160 16.63 -0.80 -0.15
C PRO A 160 15.97 -1.23 1.16
N VAL A 161 16.17 -0.49 2.26
CA VAL A 161 15.59 -0.80 3.57
C VAL A 161 14.08 -0.54 3.60
N GLY A 162 13.61 0.54 2.97
CA GLY A 162 12.19 0.83 2.84
C GLY A 162 11.49 -0.20 1.95
N ALA A 163 12.10 -0.54 0.81
CA ALA A 163 11.60 -1.59 -0.08
C ALA A 163 11.49 -2.95 0.64
N ALA A 164 12.52 -3.31 1.41
CA ALA A 164 12.55 -4.50 2.25
C ALA A 164 11.37 -4.57 3.23
N ALA A 165 10.98 -3.43 3.82
CA ALA A 165 9.86 -3.39 4.75
C ALA A 165 8.53 -3.74 4.06
N PHE A 166 8.25 -3.17 2.88
CA PHE A 166 7.03 -3.48 2.12
C PHE A 166 7.02 -4.90 1.54
N VAL A 167 8.17 -5.43 1.11
CA VAL A 167 8.30 -6.83 0.74
C VAL A 167 8.01 -7.75 1.94
N GLY A 168 8.49 -7.39 3.14
CA GLY A 168 8.15 -8.07 4.39
C GLY A 168 6.65 -8.06 4.69
N LEU A 169 5.99 -6.92 4.47
CA LEU A 169 4.53 -6.82 4.58
C LEU A 169 3.83 -7.77 3.60
N ALA A 170 4.26 -7.81 2.34
CA ALA A 170 3.70 -8.68 1.31
C ALA A 170 3.78 -10.16 1.68
N LEU A 171 4.83 -10.57 2.40
CA LEU A 171 5.01 -11.96 2.81
C LEU A 171 4.04 -12.41 3.93
N GLY A 172 3.68 -11.49 4.84
CA GLY A 172 2.95 -11.81 6.07
C GLY A 172 1.55 -11.20 6.20
N SER A 173 0.97 -10.65 5.14
CA SER A 173 -0.32 -9.96 5.19
C SER A 173 -1.27 -10.33 4.04
N THR A 174 -2.39 -9.62 3.90
CA THR A 174 -3.35 -9.77 2.81
C THR A 174 -3.04 -8.90 1.59
N LEU A 175 -1.83 -8.33 1.50
CA LEU A 175 -1.42 -7.49 0.38
C LEU A 175 -1.48 -8.28 -0.94
N GLU A 176 -2.16 -7.70 -1.92
CA GLU A 176 -2.39 -8.24 -3.26
C GLU A 176 -1.51 -7.53 -4.30
N SER A 177 -1.31 -6.21 -4.15
CA SER A 177 -0.54 -5.39 -5.09
C SER A 177 0.37 -4.40 -4.37
N LEU A 178 1.62 -4.32 -4.83
CA LEU A 178 2.61 -3.35 -4.36
C LEU A 178 3.30 -2.68 -5.56
N SER A 179 3.23 -1.35 -5.61
CA SER A 179 4.04 -0.53 -6.51
C SER A 179 5.13 0.20 -5.74
N LEU A 180 6.38 -0.02 -6.16
CA LEU A 180 7.56 0.72 -5.71
C LEU A 180 8.11 1.63 -6.82
N PHE A 181 7.36 1.84 -7.89
CA PHE A 181 7.83 2.47 -9.12
C PHE A 181 8.64 3.77 -8.90
N GLY A 182 9.76 3.96 -9.60
CA GLY A 182 10.49 5.23 -9.59
C GLY A 182 11.23 5.55 -8.29
N ASN A 183 11.39 4.59 -7.38
CA ASN A 183 12.27 4.72 -6.22
C ASN A 183 13.69 4.31 -6.59
N GLU A 184 14.40 5.20 -7.30
CA GLU A 184 15.70 4.91 -7.92
C GLU A 184 16.78 4.44 -6.94
N GLU A 185 16.70 4.85 -5.67
CA GLU A 185 17.67 4.50 -4.63
C GLU A 185 17.56 3.03 -4.17
N ILE A 186 16.52 2.28 -4.59
CA ILE A 186 16.36 0.85 -4.31
C ILE A 186 17.45 0.00 -4.99
N GLY A 187 18.06 0.47 -6.08
CA GLY A 187 18.82 -0.28 -7.09
C GLY A 187 19.83 -1.37 -6.65
N GLY A 188 20.19 -1.39 -5.37
CA GLY A 188 20.75 -2.53 -4.66
C GLY A 188 19.71 -3.54 -4.15
N ILE A 189 18.91 -4.16 -5.02
CA ILE A 189 17.99 -5.28 -4.68
C ILE A 189 18.71 -6.44 -3.95
N GLY A 190 20.04 -6.51 -3.98
CA GLY A 190 20.82 -7.42 -3.14
C GLY A 190 20.45 -7.36 -1.64
N GLU A 191 19.96 -6.22 -1.13
CA GLU A 191 19.48 -6.10 0.25
C GLU A 191 18.08 -6.70 0.49
N LEU A 192 17.30 -6.98 -0.57
CA LEU A 192 16.08 -7.78 -0.48
C LEU A 192 16.40 -9.26 -0.28
N ARG A 193 17.57 -9.74 -0.76
CA ARG A 193 17.93 -11.16 -0.64
C ARG A 193 17.89 -11.66 0.81
N PRO A 194 18.47 -10.98 1.81
CA PRO A 194 18.31 -11.36 3.22
C PRO A 194 16.85 -11.40 3.70
N VAL A 195 15.99 -10.49 3.23
CA VAL A 195 14.57 -10.45 3.59
C VAL A 195 13.83 -11.65 3.02
N LEU A 196 14.03 -11.91 1.73
CA LEU A 196 13.47 -13.07 1.04
C LEU A 196 14.00 -14.38 1.65
N MET A 197 15.31 -14.47 1.92
CA MET A 197 15.91 -15.65 2.54
C MET A 197 15.48 -15.84 3.99
N GLY A 198 15.31 -14.76 4.77
CA GLY A 198 14.74 -14.83 6.12
C GLY A 198 13.31 -15.34 6.12
N ALA A 199 12.49 -14.95 5.13
CA ALA A 199 11.17 -15.51 4.92
C ALA A 199 11.22 -17.00 4.54
N ILE A 200 12.17 -17.39 3.68
CA ILE A 200 12.41 -18.78 3.32
C ILE A 200 12.89 -19.61 4.54
N ASP A 201 13.73 -19.06 5.41
CA ASP A 201 14.17 -19.74 6.63
C ASP A 201 13.02 -19.90 7.64
N MET A 202 12.12 -18.91 7.75
CA MET A 202 10.86 -19.08 8.49
C MET A 202 10.01 -20.22 7.91
N LEU A 203 10.01 -20.43 6.59
CA LEU A 203 9.37 -21.60 5.97
C LEU A 203 10.11 -22.91 6.25
N ARG A 204 11.41 -22.88 6.58
CA ARG A 204 12.24 -24.09 6.69
C ARG A 204 12.46 -24.58 8.12
N LEU A 205 12.16 -23.80 9.16
CA LEU A 205 12.34 -24.21 10.56
C LEU A 205 11.22 -25.16 11.03
N PRO A 206 11.52 -26.45 11.34
CA PRO A 206 10.58 -27.37 11.95
C PRO A 206 10.92 -27.52 13.44
N SER A 207 10.23 -26.81 14.32
CA SER A 207 10.24 -27.13 15.77
C SER A 207 8.89 -27.63 16.28
N SER A 208 7.95 -27.90 15.37
CA SER A 208 6.83 -28.82 15.59
C SER A 208 6.76 -29.77 14.40
N SER A 209 6.33 -31.01 14.64
CA SER A 209 6.31 -32.13 13.69
C SER A 209 5.29 -31.99 12.55
N GLU A 210 4.92 -30.76 12.19
CA GLU A 210 4.02 -30.47 11.09
C GLU A 210 4.84 -29.83 9.98
N GLU A 211 4.65 -30.30 8.75
CA GLU A 211 5.25 -29.66 7.57
C GLU A 211 4.95 -28.14 7.61
N PRO A 212 5.90 -27.27 7.24
CA PRO A 212 5.65 -25.83 7.17
C PRO A 212 4.48 -25.60 6.23
N CYS A 213 3.35 -25.21 6.80
CA CYS A 213 2.14 -25.09 6.03
C CYS A 213 2.34 -23.91 5.07
N ALA A 214 2.31 -24.17 3.76
CA ALA A 214 2.36 -23.14 2.72
C ALA A 214 1.28 -22.05 2.87
N SER A 215 0.35 -22.23 3.82
CA SER A 215 -0.63 -21.26 4.28
C SER A 215 -0.07 -20.08 5.08
N SER A 216 1.21 -20.11 5.50
CA SER A 216 1.78 -19.03 6.34
C SER A 216 2.30 -17.82 5.55
N MET A 217 2.48 -17.93 4.23
CA MET A 217 2.79 -16.77 3.38
C MET A 217 1.55 -16.26 2.67
N SER A 218 1.55 -14.97 2.37
CA SER A 218 0.43 -14.36 1.65
C SER A 218 0.18 -15.07 0.33
N ALA A 219 -0.94 -15.80 0.29
CA ALA A 219 -1.52 -16.32 -0.94
C ALA A 219 -2.31 -15.22 -1.69
N ALA A 220 -2.19 -13.96 -1.30
CA ALA A 220 -2.90 -12.86 -1.92
C ALA A 220 -2.01 -12.07 -2.90
N PHE A 221 -0.69 -12.01 -2.63
CA PHE A 221 0.24 -11.17 -3.37
C PHE A 221 0.41 -11.58 -4.83
N ALA A 222 -0.16 -10.79 -5.74
CA ALA A 222 -0.30 -11.06 -7.16
C ALA A 222 0.51 -10.11 -8.05
N THR A 223 0.72 -8.86 -7.62
CA THR A 223 1.37 -7.84 -8.44
C THR A 223 2.49 -7.14 -7.68
N LEU A 224 3.67 -7.08 -8.32
CA LEU A 224 4.82 -6.31 -7.86
C LEU A 224 5.36 -5.43 -8.99
N ASP A 225 5.37 -4.12 -8.78
CA ASP A 225 6.00 -3.16 -9.68
C ASP A 225 7.32 -2.63 -9.09
N LEU A 226 8.41 -2.92 -9.80
CA LEU A 226 9.78 -2.48 -9.52
C LEU A 226 10.34 -1.63 -10.66
N GLY A 227 9.48 -1.05 -11.50
CA GLY A 227 9.90 -0.20 -12.60
C GLY A 227 10.58 1.07 -12.11
N GLY A 228 11.63 1.53 -12.78
CA GLY A 228 12.35 2.76 -12.39
C GLY A 228 12.97 2.73 -10.99
N CYS A 229 13.10 1.57 -10.34
CA CYS A 229 13.67 1.41 -9.00
C CYS A 229 15.21 1.36 -8.99
N GLY A 230 15.87 1.80 -10.07
CA GLY A 230 17.33 1.71 -10.21
C GLY A 230 17.87 0.27 -10.28
N VAL A 231 17.03 -0.73 -10.57
CA VAL A 231 17.43 -2.15 -10.57
C VAL A 231 18.57 -2.38 -11.56
N THR A 232 19.67 -2.93 -11.04
CA THR A 232 20.81 -3.38 -11.84
C THR A 232 20.58 -4.79 -12.38
N LEU A 233 21.25 -5.15 -13.47
CA LEU A 233 21.16 -6.50 -14.03
C LEU A 233 21.55 -7.60 -13.02
N GLY A 234 22.53 -7.34 -12.15
CA GLY A 234 22.89 -8.25 -11.05
C GLY A 234 21.80 -8.38 -9.98
N GLY A 235 21.12 -7.27 -9.66
CA GLY A 235 19.95 -7.27 -8.77
C GLY A 235 18.77 -8.04 -9.37
N LEU A 236 18.50 -7.85 -10.67
CA LEU A 236 17.48 -8.59 -11.40
C LEU A 236 17.76 -10.10 -11.38
N ARG A 237 18.99 -10.51 -11.71
CA ARG A 237 19.41 -11.93 -11.62
C ARG A 237 19.17 -12.49 -10.23
N THR A 238 19.56 -11.76 -9.18
CA THR A 238 19.36 -12.19 -7.79
C THR A 238 17.89 -12.40 -7.46
N LEU A 239 17.01 -11.48 -7.86
CA LEU A 239 15.57 -11.60 -7.66
C LEU A 239 15.00 -12.82 -8.41
N CYS A 240 15.34 -12.97 -9.69
CA CYS A 240 14.88 -14.08 -10.51
C CYS A 240 15.36 -15.44 -10.00
N ASP A 241 16.62 -15.53 -9.56
CA ASP A 241 17.18 -16.74 -8.96
C ASP A 241 16.42 -17.09 -7.67
N CYS A 242 16.16 -16.12 -6.79
CA CYS A 242 15.37 -16.35 -5.56
C CYS A 242 13.95 -16.87 -5.85
N LEU A 243 13.27 -16.25 -6.82
CA LEU A 243 11.92 -16.66 -7.23
C LEU A 243 11.93 -18.05 -7.89
N SER A 244 12.95 -18.37 -8.68
CA SER A 244 13.06 -19.65 -9.39
C SER A 244 13.44 -20.81 -8.46
N GLU A 245 14.39 -20.58 -7.54
CA GLU A 245 14.85 -21.57 -6.57
C GLU A 245 13.80 -21.88 -5.49
N THR A 246 12.88 -20.94 -5.23
CA THR A 246 11.82 -21.11 -4.22
C THR A 246 10.44 -20.79 -4.80
N PRO A 247 9.77 -21.75 -5.48
CA PRO A 247 8.45 -21.54 -6.08
C PRO A 247 7.35 -21.19 -5.08
N THR A 248 7.53 -21.52 -3.79
CA THR A 248 6.59 -21.20 -2.71
C THR A 248 6.65 -19.73 -2.29
N LEU A 249 7.70 -18.99 -2.65
CA LEU A 249 7.83 -17.55 -2.39
C LEU A 249 6.89 -16.77 -3.30
N PHE A 250 5.89 -16.08 -2.73
CA PHE A 250 4.80 -15.43 -3.49
C PHE A 250 4.13 -16.38 -4.49
N PRO A 251 3.37 -17.39 -4.00
CA PRO A 251 2.85 -18.46 -4.85
C PRO A 251 1.77 -17.99 -5.83
N LYS A 252 1.17 -16.82 -5.61
CA LYS A 252 0.19 -16.19 -6.51
C LYS A 252 0.74 -15.01 -7.29
N LEU A 253 2.05 -14.77 -7.28
CA LEU A 253 2.63 -13.68 -8.06
C LEU A 253 2.35 -13.94 -9.55
N GLU A 254 1.50 -13.11 -10.14
CA GLU A 254 1.04 -13.17 -11.52
C GLU A 254 1.72 -12.11 -12.37
N THR A 255 2.04 -10.94 -11.80
CA THR A 255 2.60 -9.81 -12.53
C THR A 255 3.85 -9.28 -11.83
N LEU A 256 4.95 -9.16 -12.59
CA LEU A 256 6.18 -8.50 -12.15
C LEU A 256 6.60 -7.45 -13.18
N VAL A 257 6.47 -6.17 -12.84
CA VAL A 257 6.84 -5.05 -13.73
C VAL A 257 8.25 -4.55 -13.41
N LEU A 258 9.07 -4.40 -14.45
CA LEU A 258 10.50 -4.07 -14.32
C LEU A 258 10.98 -2.97 -15.27
N GLY A 259 10.09 -2.33 -16.06
CA GLY A 259 10.51 -1.36 -17.06
C GLY A 259 11.09 -0.08 -16.47
N GLY A 260 11.86 0.67 -17.26
CA GLY A 260 12.41 1.96 -16.84
C GLY A 260 13.59 1.86 -15.86
N ASN A 261 14.15 0.67 -15.61
CA ASN A 261 15.34 0.51 -14.79
C ASN A 261 16.61 0.78 -15.61
N PRO A 262 17.35 1.89 -15.36
CA PRO A 262 18.50 2.27 -16.17
C PRO A 262 19.70 1.33 -16.02
N GLY A 263 19.73 0.51 -14.97
CA GLY A 263 20.78 -0.49 -14.74
C GLY A 263 20.62 -1.78 -15.54
N CYS A 264 19.59 -1.91 -16.39
CA CYS A 264 19.40 -3.03 -17.32
C CYS A 264 18.97 -2.50 -18.72
N GLN A 265 19.83 -1.72 -19.38
CA GLN A 265 19.51 -1.14 -20.70
C GLN A 265 19.85 -2.03 -21.89
N ASP A 266 20.70 -3.03 -21.67
CA ASP A 266 21.15 -4.04 -22.60
C ASP A 266 20.11 -5.16 -22.71
N ASP A 267 20.02 -5.88 -23.84
CA ASP A 267 19.03 -6.95 -24.04
C ASP A 267 19.22 -8.16 -23.07
N GLU A 268 20.28 -8.18 -22.25
CA GLU A 268 20.56 -9.26 -21.28
C GLU A 268 19.45 -9.48 -20.23
N TRP A 269 18.58 -8.50 -19.99
CA TRP A 269 17.43 -8.69 -19.10
C TRP A 269 16.40 -9.67 -19.71
N GLU A 270 16.30 -9.77 -21.03
CA GLU A 270 15.35 -10.66 -21.72
C GLU A 270 15.61 -12.12 -21.34
N ASP A 271 16.87 -12.57 -21.47
CA ASP A 271 17.30 -13.92 -21.09
C ASP A 271 17.06 -14.24 -19.61
N VAL A 272 17.13 -13.23 -18.74
CA VAL A 272 16.85 -13.38 -17.30
C VAL A 272 15.35 -13.58 -17.06
N LEU A 273 14.51 -12.78 -17.71
CA LEU A 273 13.05 -12.89 -17.59
C LEU A 273 12.50 -14.15 -18.26
N GLU A 274 13.03 -14.57 -19.41
CA GLU A 274 12.63 -15.82 -20.06
C GLU A 274 12.88 -17.02 -19.15
N ARG A 275 14.03 -17.08 -18.49
CA ARG A 275 14.33 -18.15 -17.51
C ARG A 275 13.36 -18.12 -16.33
N LEU A 276 13.03 -16.94 -15.81
CA LEU A 276 12.06 -16.80 -14.72
C LEU A 276 10.67 -17.29 -15.15
N ARG A 277 10.17 -16.86 -16.32
CA ARG A 277 8.87 -17.29 -16.86
C ARG A 277 8.82 -18.80 -17.13
N ALA A 278 9.93 -19.38 -17.59
CA ALA A 278 10.04 -20.84 -17.76
C ALA A 278 9.99 -21.59 -16.41
N GLY A 279 10.57 -21.01 -15.35
CA GLY A 279 10.54 -21.56 -13.99
C GLY A 279 9.22 -21.34 -13.23
N ARG A 280 8.44 -20.31 -13.60
CA ARG A 280 7.15 -19.96 -13.00
C ARG A 280 6.08 -19.78 -14.07
N VAL A 281 5.47 -20.90 -14.46
CA VAL A 281 4.37 -20.91 -15.43
C VAL A 281 3.21 -20.06 -14.92
N GLY A 282 2.80 -19.06 -15.72
CA GLY A 282 1.71 -18.14 -15.39
C GLY A 282 2.16 -16.76 -14.89
N LEU A 283 3.44 -16.57 -14.59
CA LEU A 283 3.99 -15.26 -14.22
C LEU A 283 4.25 -14.40 -15.47
N ASP A 284 3.52 -13.28 -15.62
CA ASP A 284 3.83 -12.18 -16.54
C ASP A 284 4.90 -11.27 -15.93
N ALA A 285 6.16 -11.70 -16.00
CA ALA A 285 7.29 -10.82 -15.72
C ALA A 285 7.57 -9.97 -16.95
N ALA A 286 7.32 -8.66 -16.95
CA ALA A 286 7.38 -7.83 -18.14
C ALA A 286 8.24 -6.56 -17.96
N TRP A 287 8.95 -6.21 -19.03
CA TRP A 287 9.61 -4.92 -19.16
C TRP A 287 8.63 -3.91 -19.78
N ARG A 288 7.82 -3.26 -18.95
CA ARG A 288 6.86 -2.22 -19.37
C ARG A 288 7.04 -0.97 -18.51
N ALA A 289 6.86 0.21 -19.10
CA ALA A 289 6.75 1.44 -18.32
C ALA A 289 5.44 1.37 -17.51
N ALA A 290 5.49 1.69 -16.22
CA ALA A 290 4.31 1.75 -15.35
C ALA A 290 3.22 2.71 -15.89
N ASP A 291 3.62 3.64 -16.74
CA ASP A 291 2.77 4.69 -17.34
C ASP A 291 1.84 4.18 -18.47
N ALA A 292 1.86 2.89 -18.81
CA ALA A 292 0.84 2.28 -19.66
C ALA A 292 -0.44 2.12 -18.82
N GLY A 293 -1.16 3.22 -18.63
CA GLY A 293 -2.36 3.34 -17.81
C GLY A 293 -3.54 2.47 -18.26
N GLU A 294 -3.45 1.16 -18.00
CA GLU A 294 -4.60 0.28 -17.90
C GLU A 294 -4.78 -0.09 -16.43
N ASN A 295 -5.51 0.78 -15.74
CA ASN A 295 -6.20 0.45 -14.49
C ASN A 295 -7.16 -0.72 -14.79
N PRO A 296 -7.13 -1.85 -14.08
CA PRO A 296 -8.27 -2.77 -14.11
C PRO A 296 -9.53 -2.11 -13.52
#